data_AF-M1A9C6-F1
#
_entry.id   AF-M1A9C6-F1
#
_cell.length_a   1.000
_cell.length_b   1.000
_cell.length_c   1.000
_cell.angle_alpha   90.00
_cell.angle_beta   90.00
_cell.angle_gamma   90.00
#
_symmetry.space_group_name_H-M   'P 1'
#
loop_
_entity.id
_entity.type
_entity.pdbx_description
1 polymer ?
#
loop_
_entity_poly.entity_id
_entity_poly.type
_entity_poly.pdbx_seq_one_letter_code
_entity_poly.pdbx_strand_id
1 'polypeptide(L)'
;MTKSKALLMIMALSYFTAIANSQVKNIFLLAGQSNMSGLGGVVKNKWDGIVPPECSPNPAILKLDANLQWVEATEPLHADIDVNVTCGIGPGM
;
A
#
# COMPACT_ATOMS: atom_id res chain seq x y z
N MET A 1 23.88 -30.14 20.61
CA MET A 1 24.52 -28.81 20.47
C MET A 1 24.04 -28.02 19.24
N THR A 2 23.67 -28.67 18.13
CA THR A 2 23.17 -28.03 16.90
C THR A 2 21.73 -27.48 17.00
N LYS A 3 20.81 -28.19 17.66
CA LYS A 3 19.41 -27.75 17.82
C LYS A 3 19.25 -26.42 18.58
N SER A 4 20.08 -26.20 19.60
CA SER A 4 20.05 -24.95 20.40
C SER A 4 20.57 -23.74 19.62
N LYS A 5 21.59 -23.93 18.76
CA LYS A 5 22.10 -22.86 17.87
C LYS A 5 21.09 -22.48 16.79
N ALA A 6 20.39 -23.46 16.22
CA ALA A 6 19.33 -23.22 15.24
C ALA A 6 18.16 -22.43 15.86
N LEU A 7 17.75 -22.77 17.08
CA LEU A 7 16.71 -22.03 17.79
C LEU A 7 17.10 -20.58 18.06
N LEU A 8 18.35 -20.33 18.50
CA LEU A 8 18.87 -18.99 18.69
C LEU A 8 18.89 -18.17 17.39
N MET A 9 19.24 -18.78 16.27
CA MET A 9 19.29 -18.12 14.96
C MET A 9 17.89 -17.77 14.46
N ILE A 10 16.91 -18.66 14.65
CA ILE A 10 15.50 -18.38 14.33
C ILE A 10 14.98 -17.23 15.19
N MET A 11 15.24 -17.25 16.50
CA MET A 11 14.84 -16.17 17.40
C MET A 11 15.46 -14.83 16.97
N ALA A 12 16.77 -14.80 16.71
CA ALA A 12 17.44 -13.60 16.23
C ALA A 12 16.81 -13.06 14.94
N LEU A 13 16.54 -13.95 13.97
CA LEU A 13 15.91 -13.57 12.70
C LEU A 13 14.51 -12.95 12.93
N SER A 14 13.68 -13.57 13.78
CA SER A 14 12.36 -13.03 14.13
C SER A 14 12.41 -11.69 14.88
N TYR A 15 13.43 -11.48 15.72
CA TYR A 15 13.65 -10.20 16.40
C TYR A 15 14.02 -9.10 15.41
N PHE A 16 14.93 -9.37 14.46
CA PHE A 16 15.32 -8.40 13.44
C PHE A 16 14.15 -8.04 12.52
N THR A 17 13.30 -9.01 12.13
CA THR A 17 12.08 -8.71 11.37
C THR A 17 11.09 -7.87 12.16
N ALA A 18 10.93 -8.12 13.46
CA ALA A 18 10.03 -7.33 14.31
C ALA A 18 10.50 -5.87 14.44
N ILE A 19 11.82 -5.65 14.59
CA ILE A 19 12.40 -4.30 14.66
C ILE A 19 12.25 -3.57 13.32
N ALA A 20 12.48 -4.25 12.19
CA ALA A 20 12.24 -3.68 10.86
C ALA A 20 10.76 -3.28 10.66
N ASN A 21 9.83 -4.06 11.22
CA ASN A 21 8.40 -3.74 11.21
C ASN A 21 7.98 -2.64 12.21
N SER A 22 8.84 -2.27 13.18
CA SER A 22 8.58 -1.26 14.21
C SER A 22 8.85 0.18 13.73
N GLN A 23 8.83 0.42 12.42
CA GLN A 23 9.00 1.76 11.88
C GLN A 23 7.81 2.64 12.29
N VAL A 24 8.09 3.82 12.86
CA VAL A 24 7.07 4.84 13.09
C VAL A 24 6.50 5.24 11.72
N LYS A 25 5.23 4.94 11.48
CA LYS A 25 4.52 5.27 10.24
C LYS A 25 3.83 6.62 10.39
N ASN A 26 4.04 7.51 9.44
CA ASN A 26 3.18 8.68 9.27
C ASN A 26 1.92 8.21 8.53
N ILE A 27 0.78 8.22 9.20
CA ILE A 27 -0.48 7.71 8.66
C ILE A 27 -1.35 8.89 8.23
N PHE A 28 -1.78 8.86 6.97
CA PHE A 28 -2.75 9.80 6.40
C PHE A 28 -4.03 9.03 6.07
N LEU A 29 -5.18 9.56 6.49
CA LEU A 29 -6.47 8.99 6.16
C LEU A 29 -7.03 9.70 4.93
N LEU A 30 -7.15 8.97 3.83
CA LEU A 30 -7.80 9.44 2.61
C LEU A 30 -9.26 9.00 2.64
N ALA A 31 -10.17 9.95 2.81
CA ALA A 31 -11.60 9.70 2.85
C ALA A 31 -12.35 10.82 2.15
N GLY A 32 -13.49 10.48 1.54
CA GLY A 32 -14.28 11.43 0.77
C GLY A 32 -15.23 10.69 -0.18
N GLN A 33 -15.52 11.34 -1.30
CA GLN A 33 -16.32 10.77 -2.39
C GLN A 33 -15.42 10.42 -3.59
N SER A 34 -16.01 10.30 -4.78
CA SER A 34 -15.32 9.81 -5.99
C SER A 34 -14.04 10.57 -6.36
N ASN A 35 -13.96 11.89 -6.13
CA ASN A 35 -12.73 12.65 -6.39
C ASN A 35 -11.57 12.27 -5.46
N MET A 36 -11.85 11.70 -4.27
CA MET A 36 -10.84 11.14 -3.37
C MET A 36 -10.54 9.68 -3.70
N SER A 37 -11.56 8.88 -4.07
CA SER A 37 -11.36 7.52 -4.56
C SER A 37 -10.44 7.48 -5.78
N GLY A 38 -10.56 8.52 -6.64
CA GLY A 38 -9.76 8.72 -7.84
C GLY A 38 -10.57 8.40 -9.10
N LEU A 39 -10.65 9.38 -10.01
CA LEU A 39 -11.29 9.27 -11.32
C LEU A 39 -10.39 9.76 -12.47
N GLY A 40 -9.15 10.18 -12.18
CA GLY A 40 -8.23 10.66 -13.20
C GLY A 40 -7.93 9.56 -14.22
N GLY A 41 -8.08 9.88 -15.51
CA GLY A 41 -7.89 8.92 -16.61
C GLY A 41 -9.04 7.92 -16.80
N VAL A 42 -10.15 8.02 -16.05
CA VAL A 42 -11.30 7.14 -16.23
C VAL A 42 -12.25 7.70 -17.30
N VAL A 43 -12.42 6.94 -18.39
CA VAL A 43 -13.35 7.27 -19.48
C VAL A 43 -14.25 6.06 -19.75
N LYS A 44 -15.57 6.25 -19.72
CA LYS A 44 -16.57 5.18 -19.92
C LYS A 44 -16.30 3.94 -19.05
N ASN A 45 -16.07 4.15 -17.74
CA ASN A 45 -15.78 3.09 -16.76
C ASN A 45 -14.52 2.27 -17.09
N LYS A 46 -13.53 2.88 -17.73
CA LYS A 46 -12.22 2.28 -17.99
C LYS A 46 -11.14 3.29 -17.69
N TRP A 47 -10.21 2.92 -16.81
CA TRP A 47 -9.00 3.69 -16.57
C TRP A 47 -8.00 3.48 -17.73
N ASP A 48 -7.33 4.55 -18.14
CA ASP A 48 -6.33 4.53 -19.22
C ASP A 48 -5.00 3.90 -18.80
N GLY A 49 -4.77 3.69 -17.50
CA GLY A 49 -3.54 3.12 -16.96
C GLY A 49 -2.36 4.09 -16.95
N ILE A 50 -2.58 5.38 -17.20
CA ILE A 50 -1.53 6.40 -17.22
C ILE A 50 -1.30 6.88 -15.78
N VAL A 51 -0.07 6.71 -15.31
CA VAL A 51 0.40 7.20 -14.00
C VAL A 51 1.41 8.32 -14.22
N PRO A 52 1.13 9.56 -13.80
CA PRO A 52 2.10 10.66 -13.85
C PRO A 52 3.36 10.35 -13.02
N PRO A 53 4.52 10.91 -13.36
CA PRO A 53 5.76 10.70 -12.59
C PRO A 53 5.63 11.05 -11.10
N GLU A 54 4.83 12.05 -10.75
CA GLU A 54 4.56 12.48 -9.39
C GLU A 54 3.86 11.40 -8.55
N CYS A 55 3.09 10.52 -9.20
CA CYS A 55 2.35 9.43 -8.58
C CYS A 55 3.11 8.08 -8.65
N SER A 56 4.42 8.10 -8.95
CA SER A 56 5.21 6.88 -9.08
C SER A 56 5.29 6.11 -7.76
N PRO A 57 5.24 4.77 -7.78
CA PRO A 57 5.39 3.96 -6.57
C PRO A 57 6.71 4.22 -5.86
N ASN A 58 6.70 4.10 -4.53
CA ASN A 58 7.89 4.23 -3.70
C ASN A 58 7.80 3.20 -2.56
N PRO A 59 8.83 2.37 -2.32
CA PRO A 59 8.83 1.38 -1.25
C PRO A 59 8.61 1.95 0.17
N ALA A 60 8.81 3.25 0.36
CA ALA A 60 8.54 3.95 1.62
C ALA A 60 7.09 4.46 1.77
N ILE A 61 6.29 4.44 0.70
CA ILE A 61 4.88 4.85 0.68
C ILE A 61 4.02 3.59 0.59
N LEU A 62 3.23 3.34 1.64
CA LEU A 62 2.45 2.13 1.78
C LEU A 62 0.96 2.44 1.81
N LYS A 63 0.16 1.58 1.19
CA LYS A 63 -1.29 1.53 1.32
C LYS A 63 -1.69 0.43 2.31
N LEU A 64 -2.71 0.69 3.13
CA LEU A 64 -3.42 -0.38 3.83
C LEU A 64 -4.49 -0.96 2.90
N ASP A 65 -4.28 -2.18 2.41
CA ASP A 65 -5.20 -2.84 1.48
C ASP A 65 -6.50 -3.32 2.16
N ALA A 66 -7.46 -3.80 1.37
CA ALA A 66 -8.73 -4.34 1.87
C ALA A 66 -8.58 -5.55 2.81
N ASN A 67 -7.43 -6.22 2.80
CA ASN A 67 -7.08 -7.35 3.69
C ASN A 67 -6.32 -6.88 4.95
N LEU A 68 -6.28 -5.58 5.21
CA LEU A 68 -5.58 -4.95 6.33
C LEU A 68 -4.06 -5.22 6.31
N GLN A 69 -3.48 -5.36 5.13
CA GLN A 69 -2.03 -5.52 4.93
C GLN A 69 -1.42 -4.22 4.42
N TRP A 70 -0.23 -3.90 4.92
CA TRP A 70 0.56 -2.81 4.38
C TRP A 70 1.28 -3.29 3.11
N VAL A 71 0.92 -2.72 1.96
CA VAL A 71 1.49 -3.03 0.64
C VAL A 71 2.07 -1.77 0.03
N GLU A 72 3.00 -1.89 -0.92
CA GLU A 72 3.48 -0.73 -1.68
C GLU A 72 2.31 -0.02 -2.37
N ALA A 73 2.22 1.30 -2.18
CA ALA A 73 1.13 2.09 -2.73
C ALA A 73 1.29 2.24 -4.25
N THR A 74 0.24 1.89 -5.00
CA THR A 74 0.15 2.02 -6.45
C THR A 74 -1.24 2.51 -6.82
N GLU A 75 -1.34 3.42 -7.79
CA GLU A 75 -2.64 3.86 -8.29
C GLU A 75 -3.32 2.76 -9.13
N PRO A 76 -4.65 2.62 -9.08
CA PRO A 76 -5.61 3.42 -8.30
C PRO A 76 -5.63 3.01 -6.82
N LEU A 77 -5.43 3.95 -5.90
CA LEU A 77 -5.33 3.64 -4.47
C LEU A 77 -6.58 2.95 -3.91
N HIS A 78 -7.78 3.33 -4.37
CA HIS A 78 -9.04 2.80 -3.87
C HIS A 78 -9.60 1.62 -4.67
N ALA A 79 -8.85 1.01 -5.59
CA ALA A 79 -9.36 -0.06 -6.46
C ALA A 79 -9.96 -1.27 -5.70
N ASP A 80 -9.45 -1.56 -4.49
CA ASP A 80 -9.92 -2.62 -3.60
C ASP A 80 -10.81 -2.10 -2.45
N ILE A 81 -11.03 -0.79 -2.36
CA ILE A 81 -11.84 -0.13 -1.32
C ILE A 81 -13.18 0.35 -1.89
N ASP A 82 -13.16 1.12 -2.99
CA ASP A 82 -14.34 1.61 -3.71
C ASP A 82 -14.72 0.66 -4.86
N VAL A 83 -15.01 -0.59 -4.49
CA VAL A 83 -15.15 -1.73 -5.42
C VAL A 83 -16.34 -1.64 -6.39
N ASN A 84 -17.23 -0.66 -6.19
CA ASN A 84 -18.43 -0.49 -7.01
C ASN A 84 -18.20 0.39 -8.24
N VAL A 85 -17.03 1.02 -8.36
CA VAL A 85 -16.68 1.92 -9.46
C VAL A 85 -15.29 1.62 -10.01
N THR A 86 -15.05 2.02 -11.26
CA THR A 86 -13.70 1.99 -11.82
C THR A 86 -12.91 3.18 -11.28
N CYS A 87 -11.95 2.94 -10.40
CA CYS A 87 -11.04 3.96 -9.91
C CYS A 87 -9.93 4.29 -10.94
N GLY A 88 -9.42 5.51 -10.86
CA GLY A 88 -8.22 5.99 -11.56
C GLY A 88 -7.35 6.80 -10.62
N ILE A 89 -6.62 7.79 -11.15
CA ILE A 89 -5.73 8.64 -10.33
C ILE A 89 -6.54 9.44 -9.29
N GLY A 90 -6.09 9.39 -8.04
CA GLY A 90 -6.54 10.23 -6.93
C GLY A 90 -5.44 11.22 -6.49
N PRO A 91 -5.64 11.95 -5.38
CA PRO A 91 -4.65 12.90 -4.86
C PRO A 91 -3.70 12.29 -3.81
N GLY A 92 -3.71 10.96 -3.65
CA GLY A 92 -3.10 10.30 -2.48
C GLY A 92 -1.61 9.94 -2.63
N MET A 93 -1.16 9.76 -3.87
CA MET A 93 0.26 9.58 -4.22
C MET A 93 0.90 10.94 -4.48
#